data_AF-A0A3D3WAV9-F1
#
_entry.id   AF-A0A3D3WAV9-F1
#
_cell.length_a   1.000
_cell.length_b   1.000
_cell.length_c   1.000
_cell.angle_alpha   90.00
_cell.angle_beta   90.00
_cell.angle_gamma   90.00
#
_symmetry.space_group_name_H-M   'P 1'
#
loop_
_entity.id
_entity.type
_entity.pdbx_description
1 polymer ?
#
loop_
_entity_poly.entity_id
_entity_poly.type
_entity_poly.pdbx_seq_one_letter_code
_entity_poly.pdbx_strand_id
1 'polypeptide(L)'
;MENGTVRILSPGKVFIDYGPASMVVMAFQGEAPLTGLCQSAFAIVDAALREITQSLPYLRLPPLQIPSGTLTGLPLKMLEAVLAVGEPTLTPMATVAGAVSDTVADWLFEQGASRVIVNNGGDIALRLLPGERVRVGILSSLAKGEIDTIVPINADHGIGGIATSGLGGRSFTRGIANAVSVFSSRCILADALATHLANHTLIPSAQIKTVKAGSIDPLSDIADLDIVTEVGILTDDEVAASLQKLLEEAQRQYSKKLFLGMRANVQTGYSCFPETYFTNITKGDE
;
A
#
# COMPACT_ATOMS: atom_id res chain seq x y z
N MET A 1 15.19 14.54 16.08
CA MET A 1 14.65 13.24 15.64
C MET A 1 15.39 12.19 16.43
N GLU A 2 14.80 11.75 17.55
CA GLU A 2 15.43 10.84 18.51
C GLU A 2 15.09 9.37 18.16
N ASN A 3 16.15 8.54 18.14
CA ASN A 3 16.22 7.08 18.18
C ASN A 3 15.35 6.26 17.20
N GLY A 4 15.74 6.26 15.93
CA GLY A 4 15.39 5.15 15.04
C GLY A 4 16.05 3.85 15.50
N THR A 5 15.29 2.75 15.51
CA THR A 5 15.81 1.43 15.88
C THR A 5 16.03 0.60 14.62
N VAL A 6 17.24 0.06 14.48
CA VAL A 6 17.58 -0.91 13.43
C VAL A 6 17.92 -2.24 14.10
N ARG A 7 17.13 -3.27 13.82
CA ARG A 7 17.29 -4.61 14.42
C ARG A 7 17.44 -5.67 13.33
N ILE A 8 18.52 -6.44 13.38
CA ILE A 8 18.65 -7.64 12.54
C ILE A 8 17.67 -8.69 13.07
N LEU A 9 16.74 -9.14 12.22
CA LEU A 9 15.80 -10.21 12.57
C LEU A 9 16.38 -11.59 12.22
N SER A 10 17.03 -11.67 11.08
CA SER A 10 17.75 -12.85 10.58
C SER A 10 18.74 -12.40 9.49
N PRO A 11 19.67 -13.26 9.02
CA PRO A 11 20.52 -12.91 7.88
C PRO A 11 19.67 -12.43 6.68
N GLY A 12 20.04 -11.28 6.12
CA GLY A 12 19.37 -10.67 4.97
C GLY A 12 18.05 -9.98 5.29
N LYS A 13 17.63 -9.91 6.57
CA LYS A 13 16.35 -9.35 7.02
C LYS A 13 16.53 -8.43 8.23
N VAL A 14 16.22 -7.16 8.03
CA VAL A 14 16.37 -6.11 9.04
C VAL A 14 15.02 -5.44 9.26
N PHE A 15 14.71 -5.15 10.52
CA PHE A 15 13.59 -4.31 10.92
C PHE A 15 14.10 -2.89 11.20
N ILE A 16 13.41 -1.91 10.65
CA ILE A 16 13.66 -0.49 10.85
C ILE A 16 12.40 0.14 11.40
N ASP A 17 12.51 0.76 12.56
CA ASP A 17 11.44 1.53 13.21
C ASP A 17 11.91 2.97 13.40
N TYR A 18 11.31 3.90 12.66
CA TYR A 18 11.75 5.30 12.62
C TYR A 18 10.61 6.25 12.27
N GLY A 19 10.19 7.04 13.24
CA GLY A 19 9.07 7.97 13.08
C GLY A 19 7.79 7.22 12.69
N PRO A 20 7.12 7.58 11.58
CA PRO A 20 5.92 6.88 11.13
C PRO A 20 6.23 5.55 10.40
N ALA A 21 7.48 5.30 10.04
CA ALA A 21 7.87 4.12 9.28
C ALA A 21 8.22 2.96 10.21
N SER A 22 7.62 1.79 9.94
CA SER A 22 7.91 0.55 10.65
C SER A 22 7.98 -0.55 9.61
N MET A 23 9.20 -0.85 9.15
CA MET A 23 9.41 -1.64 7.95
C MET A 23 10.38 -2.80 8.14
N VAL A 24 10.11 -3.87 7.39
CA VAL A 24 11.00 -5.03 7.24
C VAL A 24 11.66 -4.93 5.88
N VAL A 25 12.99 -4.84 5.89
CA VAL A 25 13.86 -4.72 4.73
C VAL A 25 14.60 -6.04 4.51
N MET A 26 14.46 -6.61 3.32
CA MET A 26 15.09 -7.86 2.93
C MET A 26 15.83 -7.71 1.60
N ALA A 27 17.08 -8.16 1.55
CA ALA A 27 17.89 -8.13 0.34
C ALA A 27 18.84 -9.33 0.26
N PHE A 28 18.93 -9.92 -0.93
CA PHE A 28 19.76 -11.08 -1.22
C PHE A 28 20.46 -10.93 -2.57
N GLN A 29 21.61 -11.58 -2.73
CA GLN A 29 22.27 -11.83 -4.01
C GLN A 29 22.31 -13.34 -4.24
N GLY A 30 21.38 -13.85 -5.05
CA GLY A 30 21.03 -15.27 -5.07
C GLY A 30 20.59 -15.72 -3.67
N GLU A 31 21.26 -16.74 -3.14
CA GLU A 31 21.03 -17.22 -1.77
C GLU A 31 21.84 -16.46 -0.70
N ALA A 32 22.76 -15.57 -1.09
CA ALA A 32 23.60 -14.85 -0.15
C ALA A 32 22.83 -13.68 0.52
N PRO A 33 22.68 -13.66 1.85
CA PRO A 33 22.00 -12.58 2.55
C PRO A 33 22.85 -11.31 2.61
N LEU A 34 22.27 -10.16 2.24
CA LEU A 34 22.95 -8.86 2.25
C LEU A 34 22.64 -8.05 3.52
N THR A 35 22.86 -8.63 4.70
CA THR A 35 22.44 -8.03 6.00
C THR A 35 23.00 -6.62 6.21
N GLY A 36 24.30 -6.40 5.96
CA GLY A 36 24.93 -5.08 6.15
C GLY A 36 24.36 -4.01 5.21
N LEU A 37 23.97 -4.40 4.00
CA LEU A 37 23.30 -3.53 3.06
C LEU A 37 21.89 -3.17 3.55
N CYS A 38 21.13 -4.15 4.05
CA CYS A 38 19.82 -3.89 4.66
C CYS A 38 19.91 -2.94 5.87
N GLN A 39 20.97 -3.01 6.69
CA GLN A 39 21.16 -2.06 7.79
C GLN A 39 21.45 -0.65 7.27
N SER A 40 22.22 -0.54 6.19
CA SER A 40 22.57 0.74 5.55
C SER A 40 21.36 1.44 4.93
N ALA A 41 20.29 0.70 4.61
CA ALA A 41 19.02 1.25 4.12
C ALA A 41 18.37 2.27 5.08
N PHE A 42 18.71 2.26 6.38
CA PHE A 42 18.23 3.26 7.34
C PHE A 42 18.51 4.70 6.88
N ALA A 43 19.69 4.96 6.30
CA ALA A 43 20.03 6.30 5.82
C ALA A 43 19.10 6.75 4.67
N ILE A 44 18.65 5.81 3.85
CA ILE A 44 17.73 6.07 2.73
C ILE A 44 16.31 6.35 3.25
N VAL A 45 15.86 5.60 4.26
CA VAL A 45 14.59 5.87 4.95
C VAL A 45 14.60 7.27 5.57
N ASP A 46 15.68 7.63 6.29
CA ASP A 46 15.80 8.95 6.91
C ASP A 46 15.79 10.08 5.88
N ALA A 47 16.54 9.94 4.79
CA ALA A 47 16.56 10.92 3.71
C ALA A 47 15.16 11.10 3.08
N ALA A 48 14.47 10.00 2.75
CA ALA A 48 13.13 10.03 2.17
C ALA A 48 12.10 10.70 3.09
N LEU A 49 12.09 10.35 4.39
CA LEU A 49 11.17 10.95 5.35
C LEU A 49 11.45 12.45 5.59
N ARG A 50 12.72 12.88 5.56
CA ARG A 50 13.08 14.30 5.64
C ARG A 50 12.54 15.09 4.46
N GLU A 51 12.70 14.57 3.24
CA GLU A 51 12.20 15.20 2.02
C GLU A 51 10.66 15.34 2.05
N ILE A 52 9.96 14.29 2.48
CA ILE A 52 8.50 14.31 2.68
C ILE A 52 8.11 15.35 3.74
N THR A 53 8.79 15.36 4.89
CA THR A 53 8.50 16.29 5.99
C THR A 53 8.65 17.75 5.57
N GLN A 54 9.67 18.06 4.75
CA GLN A 54 9.88 19.42 4.23
C GLN A 54 8.75 19.89 3.31
N SER A 55 8.04 18.95 2.65
CA SER A 55 6.95 19.24 1.71
C SER A 55 5.56 19.05 2.31
N LEU A 56 5.46 18.73 3.61
CA LEU A 56 4.23 18.35 4.28
C LEU A 56 3.07 19.36 4.13
N PRO A 57 3.28 20.70 4.17
CA PRO A 57 2.19 21.65 3.95
C PRO A 57 1.47 21.49 2.62
N TYR A 58 2.18 21.05 1.57
CA TYR A 58 1.61 20.81 0.25
C TYR A 58 1.07 19.39 0.10
N LEU A 59 1.77 18.40 0.66
CA LEU A 59 1.36 16.99 0.56
C LEU A 59 0.02 16.71 1.25
N ARG A 60 -0.40 17.57 2.19
CA ARG A 60 -1.71 17.50 2.86
C ARG A 60 -2.84 18.16 2.08
N LEU A 61 -2.56 18.83 0.96
CA LEU A 61 -3.59 19.47 0.16
C LEU A 61 -4.21 18.45 -0.82
N PRO A 62 -5.50 18.64 -1.18
CA PRO A 62 -6.09 17.95 -2.32
C PRO A 62 -5.22 18.12 -3.57
N PRO A 63 -5.03 17.08 -4.42
CA PRO A 63 -4.03 17.09 -5.50
C PRO A 63 -4.15 18.29 -6.45
N LEU A 64 -5.37 18.70 -6.78
CA LEU A 64 -5.63 19.81 -7.69
C LEU A 64 -5.41 21.20 -7.07
N GLN A 65 -5.22 21.28 -5.75
CA GLN A 65 -4.90 22.53 -5.05
C GLN A 65 -3.39 22.75 -4.89
N ILE A 66 -2.56 21.77 -5.22
CA ILE A 66 -1.10 21.88 -5.13
C ILE A 66 -0.59 22.67 -6.35
N PRO A 67 0.08 23.83 -6.16
CA PRO A 67 0.55 24.62 -7.28
C PRO A 67 1.63 23.89 -8.09
N SER A 68 1.53 23.93 -9.41
CA SER A 68 2.49 23.29 -10.32
C SER A 68 3.92 23.78 -10.07
N GLY A 69 4.89 22.88 -10.15
CA GLY A 69 6.32 23.18 -9.95
C GLY A 69 6.75 23.36 -8.48
N THR A 70 5.85 23.23 -7.52
CA THR A 70 6.17 23.38 -6.09
C THR A 70 6.88 22.16 -5.51
N LEU A 71 6.50 20.97 -5.97
CA LEU A 71 7.07 19.71 -5.50
C LEU A 71 8.14 19.19 -6.47
N THR A 72 9.19 18.61 -5.91
CA THR A 72 10.25 17.90 -6.64
C THR A 72 10.52 16.54 -6.00
N GLY A 73 11.31 15.69 -6.65
CA GLY A 73 11.79 14.44 -6.06
C GLY A 73 10.68 13.50 -5.61
N LEU A 74 10.78 12.95 -4.40
CA LEU A 74 9.83 11.97 -3.85
C LEU A 74 8.42 12.58 -3.63
N PRO A 75 8.25 13.79 -3.04
CA PRO A 75 6.97 14.48 -2.97
C PRO A 75 6.25 14.63 -4.32
N LEU A 76 6.99 14.91 -5.40
CA LEU A 76 6.40 15.01 -6.74
C LEU A 76 5.88 13.65 -7.21
N LYS A 77 6.63 12.57 -7.02
CA LYS A 77 6.18 11.21 -7.36
C LYS A 77 4.92 10.81 -6.60
N MET A 78 4.79 11.21 -5.34
CA MET A 78 3.59 11.00 -4.53
C MET A 78 2.38 11.74 -5.12
N LEU A 79 2.56 13.00 -5.53
CA LEU A 79 1.53 13.76 -6.23
C LEU A 79 1.13 13.12 -7.55
N GLU A 80 2.10 12.70 -8.37
CA GLU A 80 1.85 12.02 -9.64
C GLU A 80 1.03 10.73 -9.46
N ALA A 81 1.34 9.94 -8.43
CA ALA A 81 0.61 8.71 -8.13
C ALA A 81 -0.88 8.97 -7.82
N VAL A 82 -1.19 9.94 -6.96
CA VAL A 82 -2.60 10.26 -6.62
C VAL A 82 -3.33 10.95 -7.78
N LEU A 83 -2.64 11.75 -8.59
CA LEU A 83 -3.21 12.32 -9.82
C LEU A 83 -3.54 11.24 -10.85
N ALA A 84 -2.73 10.19 -10.96
CA ALA A 84 -2.99 9.06 -11.86
C ALA A 84 -4.28 8.31 -11.47
N VAL A 85 -4.49 8.10 -10.16
CA VAL A 85 -5.75 7.54 -9.63
C VAL A 85 -6.92 8.47 -9.96
N GLY A 86 -6.73 9.78 -9.77
CA GLY A 86 -7.70 10.81 -10.15
C GLY A 86 -8.88 10.94 -9.19
N GLU A 87 -8.69 10.61 -7.90
CA GLU A 87 -9.69 10.90 -6.86
C GLU A 87 -9.36 12.27 -6.22
N PRO A 88 -10.28 13.25 -6.26
CA PRO A 88 -9.96 14.64 -5.89
C PRO A 88 -9.57 14.88 -4.43
N THR A 89 -9.89 13.98 -3.53
CA THR A 89 -9.68 14.10 -2.08
C THR A 89 -8.55 13.21 -1.56
N LEU A 90 -7.97 12.36 -2.41
CA LEU A 90 -6.85 11.49 -2.09
C LEU A 90 -5.57 12.32 -2.12
N THR A 91 -5.17 12.84 -0.96
CA THR A 91 -3.96 13.65 -0.86
C THR A 91 -2.71 12.78 -1.09
N PRO A 92 -1.58 13.37 -1.50
CA PRO A 92 -0.31 12.66 -1.59
C PRO A 92 0.10 11.89 -0.32
N MET A 93 -0.38 12.28 0.86
CA MET A 93 -0.11 11.57 2.13
C MET A 93 -0.54 10.11 2.10
N ALA A 94 -1.54 9.76 1.28
CA ALA A 94 -2.02 8.39 1.09
C ALA A 94 -1.01 7.45 0.42
N THR A 95 0.19 7.93 0.06
CA THR A 95 1.20 7.15 -0.67
C THR A 95 2.56 7.10 0.01
N VAL A 96 2.68 7.66 1.23
CA VAL A 96 3.96 7.78 1.95
C VAL A 96 4.63 6.42 2.14
N ALA A 97 3.87 5.41 2.56
CA ALA A 97 4.43 4.11 2.87
C ALA A 97 4.95 3.41 1.60
N GLY A 98 4.15 3.39 0.54
CA GLY A 98 4.55 2.85 -0.76
C GLY A 98 5.72 3.60 -1.39
N ALA A 99 5.73 4.93 -1.30
CA ALA A 99 6.81 5.78 -1.84
C ALA A 99 8.16 5.51 -1.16
N VAL A 100 8.17 5.40 0.18
CA VAL A 100 9.38 5.08 0.94
C VAL A 100 9.83 3.64 0.66
N SER A 101 8.90 2.67 0.63
CA SER A 101 9.21 1.28 0.28
C SER A 101 9.87 1.18 -1.10
N ASP A 102 9.32 1.86 -2.10
CA ASP A 102 9.87 1.90 -3.45
C ASP A 102 11.29 2.50 -3.49
N THR A 103 11.51 3.60 -2.77
CA THR A 103 12.81 4.30 -2.72
C THR A 103 13.90 3.40 -2.11
N VAL A 104 13.59 2.72 -1.00
CA VAL A 104 14.53 1.78 -0.37
C VAL A 104 14.77 0.58 -1.26
N ALA A 105 13.72 0.03 -1.89
CA ALA A 105 13.85 -1.13 -2.75
C ALA A 105 14.70 -0.86 -3.99
N ASP A 106 14.49 0.31 -4.63
CA ASP A 106 15.31 0.75 -5.77
C ASP A 106 16.78 0.87 -5.36
N TRP A 107 17.06 1.56 -4.25
CA TRP A 107 18.43 1.73 -3.78
C TRP A 107 19.13 0.39 -3.52
N LEU A 108 18.49 -0.54 -2.80
CA LEU A 108 19.05 -1.87 -2.53
C LEU A 108 19.36 -2.65 -3.81
N PHE A 109 18.47 -2.56 -4.80
CA PHE A 109 18.62 -3.23 -6.08
C PHE A 109 19.78 -2.63 -6.89
N GLU A 110 19.91 -1.30 -6.89
CA GLU A 110 21.04 -0.58 -7.51
C GLU A 110 22.40 -0.93 -6.87
N GLN A 111 22.41 -1.31 -5.58
CA GLN A 111 23.61 -1.81 -4.89
C GLN A 111 23.94 -3.28 -5.19
N GLY A 112 23.21 -3.94 -6.10
CA GLY A 112 23.53 -5.28 -6.60
C GLY A 112 22.74 -6.43 -5.96
N ALA A 113 21.70 -6.14 -5.17
CA ALA A 113 20.77 -7.17 -4.71
C ALA A 113 19.99 -7.75 -5.91
N SER A 114 19.89 -9.09 -5.99
CA SER A 114 19.07 -9.77 -7.01
C SER A 114 17.60 -9.87 -6.60
N ARG A 115 17.35 -9.95 -5.29
CA ARG A 115 16.01 -10.12 -4.70
C ARG A 115 15.83 -9.19 -3.51
N VAL A 116 14.92 -8.23 -3.64
CA VAL A 116 14.61 -7.22 -2.64
C VAL A 116 13.13 -7.26 -2.28
N ILE A 117 12.85 -7.21 -0.98
CA ILE A 117 11.50 -7.10 -0.42
C ILE A 117 11.54 -6.03 0.67
N VAL A 118 10.75 -4.98 0.53
CA VAL A 118 10.62 -3.92 1.54
C VAL A 118 9.15 -3.81 1.91
N ASN A 119 8.79 -4.22 3.13
CA ASN A 119 7.41 -4.15 3.64
C ASN A 119 7.30 -3.06 4.71
N ASN A 120 6.54 -2.01 4.43
CA ASN A 120 6.25 -0.92 5.36
C ASN A 120 4.78 -0.96 5.79
N GLY A 121 4.46 -1.81 6.76
CA GLY A 121 3.12 -1.85 7.36
C GLY A 121 2.00 -2.40 6.46
N GLY A 122 2.32 -3.14 5.40
CA GLY A 122 1.35 -3.61 4.40
C GLY A 122 1.69 -3.18 2.97
N ASP A 123 2.55 -2.16 2.84
CA ASP A 123 3.04 -1.63 1.57
C ASP A 123 4.40 -2.22 1.21
N ILE A 124 4.36 -3.18 0.30
CA ILE A 124 5.46 -4.07 -0.08
C ILE A 124 6.02 -3.67 -1.45
N ALA A 125 7.25 -3.17 -1.50
CA ALA A 125 8.00 -3.02 -2.74
C ALA A 125 8.85 -4.27 -3.02
N LEU A 126 8.89 -4.68 -4.29
CA LEU A 126 9.61 -5.85 -4.78
C LEU A 126 10.55 -5.48 -5.93
N ARG A 127 11.80 -5.94 -5.90
CA ARG A 127 12.71 -5.91 -7.05
C ARG A 127 13.35 -7.29 -7.22
N LEU A 128 13.13 -7.90 -8.37
CA LEU A 128 13.51 -9.28 -8.65
C LEU A 128 14.26 -9.33 -9.99
N LEU A 129 15.47 -9.89 -10.00
CA LEU A 129 16.13 -10.29 -11.24
C LEU A 129 15.46 -11.54 -11.83
N PRO A 130 15.63 -11.80 -13.15
CA PRO A 130 15.17 -13.05 -13.76
C PRO A 130 15.63 -14.29 -12.98
N GLY A 131 14.71 -15.21 -12.72
CA GLY A 131 14.94 -16.43 -11.93
C GLY A 131 14.73 -16.27 -10.42
N GLU A 132 14.61 -15.05 -9.90
CA GLU A 132 14.26 -14.81 -8.50
C GLU A 132 12.75 -14.91 -8.26
N ARG A 133 12.39 -15.37 -7.06
CA ARG A 133 11.00 -15.57 -6.66
C ARG A 133 10.77 -15.23 -5.19
N VAL A 134 9.55 -14.80 -4.89
CA VAL A 134 9.06 -14.55 -3.53
C VAL A 134 7.66 -15.14 -3.37
N ARG A 135 7.26 -15.37 -2.12
CA ARG A 135 5.89 -15.75 -1.76
C ARG A 135 5.31 -14.66 -0.89
N VAL A 136 4.17 -14.09 -1.29
CA VAL A 136 3.48 -13.05 -0.54
C VAL A 136 2.22 -13.63 0.06
N GLY A 137 2.12 -13.59 1.39
CA GLY A 137 0.90 -13.92 2.11
C GLY A 137 -0.03 -12.71 2.14
N ILE A 138 -1.30 -12.91 1.77
CA ILE A 138 -2.36 -11.92 1.87
C ILE A 138 -3.24 -12.29 3.06
N LEU A 139 -3.52 -11.29 3.91
CA LEU A 139 -4.42 -11.41 5.04
C LEU A 139 -5.64 -10.52 4.79
N SER A 140 -6.82 -11.11 4.77
CA SER A 140 -8.10 -10.38 4.60
C SER A 140 -8.63 -9.84 5.93
N SER A 141 -8.13 -10.36 7.07
CA SER A 141 -8.48 -9.90 8.40
C SER A 141 -7.27 -9.90 9.34
N LEU A 142 -6.83 -8.72 9.74
CA LEU A 142 -5.78 -8.56 10.76
C LEU A 142 -6.18 -9.15 12.10
N ALA A 143 -7.48 -9.14 12.44
CA ALA A 143 -7.99 -9.67 13.71
C ALA A 143 -7.91 -11.21 13.79
N LYS A 144 -8.04 -11.91 12.65
CA LYS A 144 -7.90 -13.37 12.60
C LYS A 144 -6.43 -13.80 12.57
N GLY A 145 -5.56 -13.00 11.96
CA GLY A 145 -4.12 -13.28 11.88
C GLY A 145 -3.75 -14.48 10.99
N GLU A 146 -4.70 -15.01 10.22
CA GLU A 146 -4.53 -16.14 9.32
C GLU A 146 -4.19 -15.66 7.90
N ILE A 147 -3.25 -16.34 7.24
CA ILE A 147 -2.92 -16.09 5.83
C ILE A 147 -3.98 -16.81 4.99
N ASP A 148 -4.83 -16.04 4.32
CA ASP A 148 -5.91 -16.58 3.49
C ASP A 148 -5.41 -17.08 2.14
N THR A 149 -4.31 -16.49 1.65
CA THR A 149 -3.77 -16.82 0.33
C THR A 149 -2.27 -16.56 0.28
N ILE A 150 -1.54 -17.46 -0.37
CA ILE A 150 -0.14 -17.27 -0.74
C ILE A 150 -0.07 -17.06 -2.24
N VAL A 151 0.52 -15.94 -2.67
CA VAL A 151 0.75 -15.62 -4.08
C VAL A 151 2.24 -15.77 -4.40
N PRO A 152 2.64 -16.73 -5.26
CA PRO A 152 4.00 -16.81 -5.76
C PRO A 152 4.24 -15.67 -6.77
N ILE A 153 5.38 -14.99 -6.66
CA ILE A 153 5.74 -13.87 -7.53
C ILE A 153 7.16 -14.08 -8.04
N ASN A 154 7.33 -13.98 -9.36
CA ASN A 154 8.62 -13.96 -10.04
C ASN A 154 8.79 -12.62 -10.80
N ALA A 155 9.97 -12.40 -11.37
CA ALA A 155 10.29 -11.18 -12.11
C ALA A 155 9.38 -10.94 -13.32
N ASP A 156 8.90 -12.00 -13.99
CA ASP A 156 8.13 -11.91 -15.23
C ASP A 156 6.68 -11.46 -15.01
N HIS A 157 6.17 -11.54 -13.77
CA HIS A 157 4.83 -11.04 -13.43
C HIS A 157 4.72 -9.51 -13.50
N GLY A 158 5.84 -8.77 -13.52
CA GLY A 158 5.83 -7.30 -13.57
C GLY A 158 5.34 -6.61 -12.29
N ILE A 159 5.19 -7.36 -11.19
CA ILE A 159 4.78 -6.82 -9.88
C ILE A 159 6.00 -6.22 -9.20
N GLY A 160 6.02 -4.90 -9.07
CA GLY A 160 7.03 -4.18 -8.27
C GLY A 160 6.47 -3.61 -6.96
N GLY A 161 5.16 -3.69 -6.75
CA GLY A 161 4.49 -3.15 -5.57
C GLY A 161 3.20 -3.85 -5.21
N ILE A 162 2.95 -3.98 -3.92
CA ILE A 162 1.72 -4.51 -3.35
C ILE A 162 1.35 -3.64 -2.16
N ALA A 163 0.11 -3.22 -2.04
CA ALA A 163 -0.37 -2.44 -0.89
C ALA A 163 -1.69 -2.99 -0.40
N THR A 164 -2.00 -2.80 0.88
CA THR A 164 -3.27 -3.22 1.46
C THR A 164 -3.86 -2.11 2.32
N SER A 165 -5.11 -1.73 2.03
CA SER A 165 -5.85 -0.72 2.79
C SER A 165 -7.21 -1.26 3.22
N GLY A 166 -7.80 -0.71 4.28
CA GLY A 166 -9.06 -1.18 4.84
C GLY A 166 -9.19 -0.94 6.35
N LEU A 167 -10.32 -1.38 6.90
CA LEU A 167 -10.61 -1.24 8.33
C LEU A 167 -9.63 -2.04 9.20
N GLY A 168 -9.23 -1.43 10.32
CA GLY A 168 -8.25 -2.00 11.25
C GLY A 168 -6.79 -1.77 10.85
N GLY A 169 -6.54 -1.09 9.73
CA GLY A 169 -5.24 -0.55 9.38
C GLY A 169 -4.82 0.65 10.26
N ARG A 170 -3.65 1.21 9.97
CA ARG A 170 -3.09 2.36 10.71
C ARG A 170 -3.62 3.72 10.24
N SER A 171 -4.26 3.76 9.07
CA SER A 171 -4.75 4.99 8.42
C SER A 171 -6.27 5.09 8.48
N PHE A 172 -6.78 6.32 8.49
CA PHE A 172 -8.21 6.54 8.39
C PHE A 172 -8.75 6.06 7.05
N THR A 173 -9.83 5.27 7.11
CA THR A 173 -10.50 4.71 5.94
C THR A 173 -11.92 5.27 5.86
N ARG A 174 -12.35 5.67 4.66
CA ARG A 174 -13.68 6.23 4.38
C ARG A 174 -14.69 5.16 3.96
N GLY A 175 -14.21 3.98 3.58
CA GLY A 175 -15.03 2.82 3.21
C GLY A 175 -15.13 1.76 4.30
N ILE A 176 -15.68 0.61 3.94
CA ILE A 176 -16.04 -0.48 4.86
C ILE A 176 -15.34 -1.81 4.55
N ALA A 177 -14.49 -1.86 3.54
CA ALA A 177 -13.68 -3.04 3.27
C ALA A 177 -12.76 -3.36 4.46
N ASN A 178 -12.72 -4.63 4.85
CA ASN A 178 -11.76 -5.12 5.82
C ASN A 178 -10.34 -5.05 5.25
N ALA A 179 -10.19 -5.42 3.97
CA ALA A 179 -8.94 -5.32 3.26
C ALA A 179 -9.19 -5.20 1.74
N VAL A 180 -8.40 -4.37 1.09
CA VAL A 180 -8.22 -4.30 -0.36
C VAL A 180 -6.73 -4.32 -0.64
N SER A 181 -6.25 -5.44 -1.18
CA SER A 181 -4.86 -5.63 -1.60
C SER A 181 -4.72 -5.41 -3.10
N VAL A 182 -3.85 -4.48 -3.51
CA VAL A 182 -3.61 -4.12 -4.92
C VAL A 182 -2.19 -4.48 -5.31
N PHE A 183 -2.03 -5.07 -6.50
CA PHE A 183 -0.76 -5.47 -7.10
C PHE A 183 -0.47 -4.57 -8.30
N SER A 184 0.63 -3.83 -8.27
CA SER A 184 1.02 -2.89 -9.33
C SER A 184 2.51 -3.02 -9.68
N SER A 185 2.92 -2.30 -10.72
CA SER A 185 4.32 -2.20 -11.14
C SER A 185 5.18 -1.46 -10.12
N ARG A 186 4.58 -0.62 -9.27
CA ARG A 186 5.25 0.19 -8.25
C ARG A 186 4.42 0.24 -6.96
N CYS A 187 5.09 0.27 -5.82
CA CYS A 187 4.42 0.25 -4.51
C CYS A 187 3.65 1.55 -4.25
N ILE A 188 4.21 2.70 -4.66
CA ILE A 188 3.55 4.00 -4.51
C ILE A 188 2.17 4.07 -5.20
N LEU A 189 2.03 3.39 -6.35
CA LEU A 189 0.78 3.33 -7.10
C LEU A 189 -0.18 2.30 -6.49
N ALA A 190 0.34 1.17 -6.03
CA ALA A 190 -0.46 0.19 -5.29
C ALA A 190 -1.08 0.83 -4.05
N ASP A 191 -0.31 1.61 -3.28
CA ASP A 191 -0.74 2.29 -2.04
C ASP A 191 -1.87 3.29 -2.30
N ALA A 192 -1.69 4.16 -3.31
CA ALA A 192 -2.72 5.10 -3.76
C ALA A 192 -4.02 4.38 -4.13
N LEU A 193 -3.92 3.31 -4.93
CA LEU A 193 -5.07 2.55 -5.40
C LEU A 193 -5.74 1.75 -4.30
N ALA A 194 -4.97 1.12 -3.41
CA ALA A 194 -5.52 0.35 -2.29
C ALA A 194 -6.36 1.27 -1.41
N THR A 195 -5.84 2.45 -1.06
CA THR A 195 -6.56 3.46 -0.28
C THR A 195 -7.81 3.95 -1.00
N HIS A 196 -7.71 4.30 -2.28
CA HIS A 196 -8.85 4.75 -3.07
C HIS A 196 -9.96 3.69 -3.19
N LEU A 197 -9.59 2.47 -3.55
CA LEU A 197 -10.52 1.36 -3.73
C LEU A 197 -11.17 0.96 -2.40
N ALA A 198 -10.40 0.92 -1.31
CA ALA A 198 -10.95 0.72 0.03
C ALA A 198 -11.98 1.82 0.36
N ASN A 199 -11.67 3.10 0.09
CA ASN A 199 -12.61 4.20 0.29
C ASN A 199 -13.88 4.09 -0.58
N HIS A 200 -13.79 3.51 -1.78
CA HIS A 200 -14.91 3.35 -2.70
C HIS A 200 -15.93 2.28 -2.29
N THR A 201 -15.68 1.57 -1.19
CA THR A 201 -16.56 0.51 -0.67
C THR A 201 -17.71 1.05 0.19
N LEU A 202 -17.72 2.35 0.53
CA LEU A 202 -18.79 2.93 1.35
C LEU A 202 -20.17 2.84 0.68
N ILE A 203 -21.16 2.39 1.45
CA ILE A 203 -22.58 2.35 1.08
C ILE A 203 -23.42 3.03 2.17
N PRO A 204 -24.65 3.47 1.87
CA PRO A 204 -25.61 3.85 2.91
C PRO A 204 -26.03 2.61 3.72
N SER A 205 -25.86 2.65 5.04
CA SER A 205 -26.36 1.63 5.96
C SER A 205 -26.53 2.21 7.36
N ALA A 206 -27.52 1.75 8.10
CA ALA A 206 -27.69 2.08 9.52
C ALA A 206 -26.59 1.46 10.40
N GLN A 207 -25.86 0.46 9.88
CA GLN A 207 -24.81 -0.26 10.59
C GLN A 207 -23.45 0.43 10.52
N ILE A 208 -23.33 1.49 9.73
CA ILE A 208 -22.07 2.21 9.52
C ILE A 208 -22.11 3.52 10.29
N LYS A 209 -21.14 3.74 11.17
CA LYS A 209 -20.94 5.03 11.84
C LYS A 209 -19.75 5.75 11.24
N THR A 210 -19.93 7.05 11.02
CA THR A 210 -18.89 7.92 10.51
C THR A 210 -18.74 9.15 11.38
N VAL A 211 -17.53 9.70 11.39
CA VAL A 211 -17.22 11.00 11.98
C VAL A 211 -16.25 11.74 11.08
N LYS A 212 -16.13 13.06 11.25
CA LYS A 212 -15.04 13.82 10.63
C LYS A 212 -13.69 13.36 11.14
N ALA A 213 -12.73 13.15 10.24
CA ALA A 213 -11.38 12.76 10.62
C ALA A 213 -10.75 13.76 11.62
N GLY A 214 -11.02 15.06 11.43
CA GLY A 214 -10.55 16.14 12.30
C GLY A 214 -11.04 16.06 13.74
N SER A 215 -12.15 15.35 13.98
CA SER A 215 -12.65 15.09 15.34
C SER A 215 -11.81 14.04 16.09
N ILE A 216 -11.08 13.19 15.37
CA ILE A 216 -10.16 12.18 15.94
C ILE A 216 -8.72 12.71 15.92
N ASP A 217 -8.27 13.22 14.78
CA ASP A 217 -6.97 13.86 14.61
C ASP A 217 -7.13 15.21 13.89
N PRO A 218 -7.08 16.34 14.63
CA PRO A 218 -7.17 17.68 14.07
C PRO A 218 -6.07 18.03 13.06
N LEU A 219 -4.98 17.26 13.01
CA LEU A 219 -3.85 17.47 12.09
C LEU A 219 -3.92 16.57 10.86
N SER A 220 -5.00 15.78 10.70
CA SER A 220 -5.23 14.93 9.54
C SER A 220 -5.32 15.77 8.26
N ASP A 221 -4.70 15.25 7.19
CA ASP A 221 -4.81 15.80 5.83
C ASP A 221 -6.22 15.70 5.24
N ILE A 222 -7.06 14.84 5.82
CA ILE A 222 -8.46 14.66 5.43
C ILE A 222 -9.43 15.09 6.53
N ALA A 223 -9.04 16.06 7.38
CA ALA A 223 -9.79 16.47 8.57
C ALA A 223 -11.29 16.74 8.30
N ASP A 224 -11.63 17.31 7.15
CA ASP A 224 -13.00 17.66 6.75
C ASP A 224 -13.79 16.49 6.12
N LEU A 225 -13.16 15.34 5.90
CA LEU A 225 -13.80 14.16 5.33
C LEU A 225 -14.37 13.25 6.41
N ASP A 226 -15.50 12.61 6.10
CA ASP A 226 -16.08 11.59 6.96
C ASP A 226 -15.33 10.27 6.79
N ILE A 227 -14.93 9.69 7.91
CA ILE A 227 -14.22 8.42 8.02
C ILE A 227 -15.09 7.42 8.77
N VAL A 228 -14.94 6.14 8.46
CA VAL A 228 -15.69 5.06 9.11
C VAL A 228 -15.01 4.70 10.43
N THR A 229 -15.78 4.73 11.51
CA THR A 229 -15.29 4.37 12.86
C THR A 229 -15.84 3.06 13.37
N GLU A 230 -17.00 2.65 12.87
CA GLU A 230 -17.67 1.41 13.27
C GLU A 230 -18.48 0.86 12.10
N VAL A 231 -18.41 -0.46 11.92
CA VAL A 231 -19.25 -1.21 10.99
C VAL A 231 -19.85 -2.39 11.75
N GLY A 232 -21.17 -2.38 11.95
CA GLY A 232 -21.93 -3.49 12.49
C GLY A 232 -22.07 -4.64 11.49
N ILE A 233 -22.88 -5.64 11.82
CA ILE A 233 -23.14 -6.77 10.91
C ILE A 233 -23.97 -6.27 9.73
N LEU A 234 -23.43 -6.42 8.52
CA LEU A 234 -24.10 -6.06 7.28
C LEU A 234 -24.94 -7.24 6.78
N THR A 235 -26.01 -6.93 6.07
CA THR A 235 -26.78 -7.91 5.30
C THR A 235 -25.98 -8.36 4.08
N ASP A 236 -26.32 -9.55 3.54
CA ASP A 236 -25.67 -10.05 2.33
C ASP A 236 -25.84 -9.09 1.13
N ASP A 237 -26.98 -8.42 1.03
CA ASP A 237 -27.25 -7.41 -0.01
C ASP A 237 -26.35 -6.18 0.14
N GLU A 238 -26.10 -5.72 1.36
CA GLU A 238 -25.18 -4.61 1.64
C GLU A 238 -23.73 -4.98 1.30
N VAL A 239 -23.30 -6.19 1.68
CA VAL A 239 -21.98 -6.72 1.32
C VAL A 239 -21.83 -6.79 -0.21
N ALA A 240 -22.82 -7.35 -0.90
CA ALA A 240 -22.82 -7.44 -2.36
C ALA A 240 -22.80 -6.05 -3.03
N ALA A 241 -23.60 -5.10 -2.54
CA ALA A 241 -23.62 -3.73 -3.06
C ALA A 241 -22.26 -3.01 -2.88
N SER A 242 -21.61 -3.21 -1.74
CA SER A 242 -20.28 -2.65 -1.47
C SER A 242 -19.22 -3.21 -2.42
N LEU A 243 -19.20 -4.54 -2.61
CA LEU A 243 -18.27 -5.21 -3.52
C LEU A 243 -18.53 -4.85 -4.99
N GLN A 244 -19.80 -4.70 -5.39
CA GLN A 244 -20.15 -4.28 -6.74
C GLN A 244 -19.60 -2.87 -7.04
N LYS A 245 -19.78 -1.91 -6.13
CA LYS A 245 -19.20 -0.56 -6.28
C LYS A 245 -17.69 -0.60 -6.41
N LEU A 246 -17.04 -1.40 -5.56
CA LEU A 246 -15.59 -1.61 -5.61
C LEU A 246 -15.14 -2.14 -6.98
N LEU A 247 -15.82 -3.16 -7.52
CA LEU A 247 -15.48 -3.77 -8.80
C LEU A 247 -15.65 -2.79 -9.98
N GLU A 248 -16.69 -1.97 -9.96
CA GLU A 248 -16.90 -0.92 -10.97
C GLU A 248 -15.75 0.10 -10.98
N GLU A 249 -15.30 0.54 -9.81
CA GLU A 249 -14.14 1.43 -9.71
C GLU A 249 -12.83 0.72 -10.09
N ALA A 250 -12.65 -0.53 -9.67
CA ALA A 250 -11.49 -1.33 -10.04
C ALA A 250 -11.37 -1.48 -11.56
N GLN A 251 -12.49 -1.70 -12.26
CA GLN A 251 -12.52 -1.76 -13.72
C GLN A 251 -12.11 -0.44 -14.36
N ARG A 252 -12.58 0.71 -13.82
CA ARG A 252 -12.15 2.03 -14.29
C ARG A 252 -10.65 2.23 -14.13
N GLN A 253 -10.09 1.92 -12.96
CA GLN A 253 -8.65 2.09 -12.70
C GLN A 253 -7.79 1.09 -13.50
N TYR A 254 -8.28 -0.12 -13.72
CA TYR A 254 -7.59 -1.13 -14.53
C TYR A 254 -7.54 -0.72 -16.02
N SER A 255 -8.58 -0.07 -16.54
CA SER A 255 -8.59 0.43 -17.92
C SER A 255 -7.50 1.48 -18.18
N LYS A 256 -7.07 2.20 -17.14
CA LYS A 256 -5.94 3.14 -17.15
C LYS A 256 -4.58 2.44 -17.01
N LYS A 257 -4.55 1.11 -16.87
CA LYS A 257 -3.36 0.26 -16.68
C LYS A 257 -2.56 0.58 -15.41
N LEU A 258 -3.24 1.02 -14.35
CA LEU A 258 -2.57 1.42 -13.11
C LEU A 258 -2.25 0.26 -12.16
N PHE A 259 -2.87 -0.90 -12.34
CA PHE A 259 -2.56 -2.10 -11.56
C PHE A 259 -2.80 -3.36 -12.37
N LEU A 260 -2.27 -4.47 -11.86
CA LEU A 260 -2.25 -5.78 -12.52
C LEU A 260 -3.37 -6.69 -11.98
N GLY A 261 -3.59 -6.65 -10.66
CA GLY A 261 -4.73 -7.31 -10.03
C GLY A 261 -4.99 -6.79 -8.61
N MET A 262 -6.19 -7.04 -8.10
CA MET A 262 -6.60 -6.72 -6.74
C MET A 262 -7.40 -7.85 -6.10
N ARG A 263 -7.36 -7.92 -4.78
CA ARG A 263 -8.25 -8.76 -3.96
C ARG A 263 -8.87 -7.91 -2.87
N ALA A 264 -10.10 -8.22 -2.51
CA ALA A 264 -10.81 -7.48 -1.49
C ALA A 264 -11.71 -8.38 -0.64
N ASN A 265 -11.93 -7.92 0.58
CA ASN A 265 -12.85 -8.52 1.54
C ASN A 265 -13.71 -7.43 2.19
N VAL A 266 -15.02 -7.69 2.21
CA VAL A 266 -16.02 -6.93 2.97
C VAL A 266 -16.82 -7.96 3.76
N GLN A 267 -16.56 -8.05 5.05
CA GLN A 267 -17.11 -9.05 5.98
C GLN A 267 -17.04 -10.48 5.41
N THR A 268 -18.18 -11.08 5.09
CA THR A 268 -18.30 -12.44 4.56
C THR A 268 -18.01 -12.53 3.06
N GLY A 269 -18.02 -11.40 2.35
CA GLY A 269 -17.84 -11.32 0.92
C GLY A 269 -16.38 -11.13 0.50
N TYR A 270 -16.02 -11.75 -0.62
CA TYR A 270 -14.70 -11.64 -1.24
C TYR A 270 -14.85 -11.32 -2.72
N SER A 271 -13.90 -10.56 -3.26
CA SER A 271 -13.83 -10.29 -4.70
C SER A 271 -12.39 -10.15 -5.14
N CYS A 272 -12.13 -10.41 -6.42
CA CYS A 272 -10.85 -10.15 -7.04
C CYS A 272 -11.05 -9.62 -8.45
N PHE A 273 -10.10 -8.82 -8.93
CA PHE A 273 -10.18 -8.24 -10.27
C PHE A 273 -8.79 -7.99 -10.86
N PRO A 274 -8.54 -8.33 -12.13
CA PRO A 274 -9.33 -9.24 -12.95
C PRO A 274 -9.33 -10.64 -12.31
N GLU A 275 -10.44 -11.39 -12.41
CA GLU A 275 -10.54 -12.74 -11.81
C GLU A 275 -9.43 -13.67 -12.31
N THR A 276 -9.11 -13.58 -13.60
CA THR A 276 -8.09 -14.42 -14.25
C THR A 276 -6.68 -14.16 -13.76
N TYR A 277 -6.39 -12.98 -13.19
CA TYR A 277 -5.03 -12.60 -12.80
C TYR A 277 -4.46 -13.56 -11.75
N PHE A 278 -5.23 -13.80 -10.69
CA PHE A 278 -4.77 -14.65 -9.59
C PHE A 278 -4.80 -16.14 -9.98
N THR A 279 -5.78 -16.56 -10.79
CA THR A 279 -5.80 -17.94 -11.31
C THR A 279 -4.56 -18.26 -12.14
N ASN A 280 -4.08 -17.31 -12.95
CA ASN A 280 -2.92 -17.52 -13.81
C ASN A 280 -1.62 -17.55 -13.00
N ILE A 281 -1.48 -16.67 -12.00
CA ILE A 281 -0.29 -16.60 -11.15
C ILE A 281 -0.18 -17.81 -10.22
N THR A 282 -1.30 -18.37 -9.74
CA THR A 282 -1.25 -19.57 -8.88
C THR A 282 -1.06 -20.87 -9.64
N LYS A 283 -1.37 -20.93 -10.94
CA LYS A 283 -1.21 -22.13 -11.77
C LYS A 283 0.20 -22.32 -12.35
N GLY A 284 1.04 -21.29 -12.32
CA GLY A 284 2.41 -21.35 -12.85
C GLY A 284 3.40 -22.19 -12.01
N ASP A 285 2.94 -22.82 -10.93
CA ASP A 285 3.72 -23.66 -10.01
C ASP A 285 3.38 -25.17 -10.12
N GLU A 286 2.61 -25.61 -11.13
CA GLU A 286 2.43 -27.04 -11.49
C GLU A 286 3.45 -27.54 -12.54
#